data_AF-A0A358E0F9-F1
#
_entry.id   AF-A0A358E0F9-F1
#
_cell.length_a   1.000
_cell.length_b   1.000
_cell.length_c   1.000
_cell.angle_alpha   90.00
_cell.angle_beta   90.00
_cell.angle_gamma   90.00
#
_symmetry.space_group_name_H-M   'P 1'
#
loop_
_entity.id
_entity.type
_entity.pdbx_description
1 polymer ?
#
loop_
_entity_poly.entity_id
_entity_poly.type
_entity_poly.pdbx_seq_one_letter_code
_entity_poly.pdbx_strand_id
1 'polypeptide(L)'
;NRTLTLSIAYIGDDIVEKSAALIPLGQNDALLSAITSLTEAQNGLAEAYGDGPGNVSEVSWSVIIDPPPTATQWPTWAQVQGDIVEVLPETATRFPTFPEIGGKVSVEQLPDNIDTDNKRTQALSPPVRQNPSLTHILSDYPTLKKTVDIPTQSPNNKREMLFDDVRQVAYVALTDEWLPISNIVEKREFLLTTNGKRIWFNSAYTGSLTLRVYPMGNGGNGLPDNPALDDYQWHTVTATLTGVTSFGSSFIGLIDYIETDDGFETLSTARSVFPSIDAYYGESDGSKAPNQFMQFTLRQDGDWYSEDVMPATPYSMGASWSQDTQDSRLFTINEASGSTDALRLFSDSWDKFDFEMVVVSTVSKPMALTNSNTSEYTIPFEGTYRFIIENERLYFKRQADFAPLTGTVRIEALNLRVKSYE
;
A
#
# COMPACT_ATOMS: atom_id res chain seq x y z
N ASN A 1 -35.00 -35.62 85.10
CA ASN A 1 -34.00 -34.93 85.96
C ASN A 1 -32.80 -35.81 86.23
N ARG A 2 -31.67 -35.55 85.55
CA ARG A 2 -30.34 -35.54 86.19
C ARG A 2 -29.48 -34.48 85.47
N THR A 3 -29.00 -33.53 86.26
CA THR A 3 -28.18 -32.37 85.85
C THR A 3 -26.70 -32.70 86.08
N LEU A 4 -25.79 -32.22 85.21
CA LEU A 4 -24.34 -32.27 85.41
C LEU A 4 -23.89 -31.09 86.30
N THR A 5 -23.06 -31.36 87.30
CA THR A 5 -22.49 -30.36 88.23
C THR A 5 -20.98 -30.30 88.04
N LEU A 6 -20.41 -29.09 87.96
CA LEU A 6 -18.97 -28.88 87.82
C LEU A 6 -18.23 -29.26 89.11
N SER A 7 -17.00 -29.76 88.98
CA SER A 7 -16.22 -30.32 90.10
C SER A 7 -15.59 -29.27 91.02
N ILE A 8 -15.55 -27.98 90.63
CA ILE A 8 -15.06 -26.85 91.43
C ILE A 8 -15.91 -25.60 91.09
N ALA A 9 -16.17 -24.72 92.07
CA ALA A 9 -16.95 -23.50 91.85
C ALA A 9 -16.13 -22.43 91.09
N TYR A 10 -16.72 -21.84 90.05
CA TYR A 10 -16.19 -20.64 89.39
C TYR A 10 -16.37 -19.41 90.30
N ILE A 11 -15.33 -18.58 90.43
CA ILE A 11 -15.29 -17.43 91.37
C ILE A 11 -14.94 -16.09 90.69
N GLY A 12 -14.82 -16.06 89.37
CA GLY A 12 -14.59 -14.82 88.61
C GLY A 12 -15.90 -14.08 88.34
N ASP A 13 -15.84 -12.75 88.29
CA ASP A 13 -16.99 -11.93 87.90
C ASP A 13 -17.31 -12.16 86.41
N ASP A 14 -18.59 -12.35 86.13
CA ASP A 14 -19.11 -12.64 84.80
C ASP A 14 -18.81 -11.49 83.83
N ILE A 15 -18.05 -11.76 82.77
CA ILE A 15 -17.64 -10.79 81.75
C ILE A 15 -18.81 -10.60 80.77
N VAL A 16 -19.86 -9.93 81.23
CA VAL A 16 -21.00 -9.51 80.41
C VAL A 16 -20.80 -8.03 80.05
N GLU A 17 -20.59 -7.78 78.75
CA GLU A 17 -20.68 -6.48 78.05
C GLU A 17 -19.57 -5.42 78.24
N LYS A 18 -18.44 -5.57 77.52
CA LYS A 18 -17.71 -4.41 76.97
C LYS A 18 -17.61 -4.51 75.45
N SER A 19 -18.45 -3.74 74.76
CA SER A 19 -18.47 -3.57 73.31
C SER A 19 -17.24 -2.80 72.79
N ALA A 20 -16.78 -3.16 71.58
CA ALA A 20 -15.62 -2.58 70.89
C ALA A 20 -15.71 -1.05 70.72
N ALA A 21 -14.73 -0.31 71.23
CA ALA A 21 -14.62 1.14 71.02
C ALA A 21 -13.58 1.45 69.93
N LEU A 22 -13.97 2.28 68.95
CA LEU A 22 -13.05 2.85 67.95
C LEU A 22 -12.07 3.81 68.65
N ILE A 23 -10.76 3.56 68.53
CA ILE A 23 -9.71 4.45 69.02
C ILE A 23 -9.14 5.25 67.83
N PRO A 24 -9.38 6.57 67.72
CA PRO A 24 -8.85 7.39 66.63
C PRO A 24 -7.33 7.47 66.66
N LEU A 25 -6.70 7.36 65.49
CA LEU A 25 -5.24 7.49 65.32
C LEU A 25 -4.76 8.86 65.85
N GLY A 26 -3.92 8.84 66.90
CA GLY A 26 -3.38 10.02 67.58
C GLY A 26 -3.33 9.97 69.12
N GLN A 27 -3.96 8.98 69.77
CA GLN A 27 -3.95 8.78 71.23
C GLN A 27 -3.29 7.44 71.64
N ASN A 28 -1.96 7.40 71.65
CA ASN A 28 -1.20 6.15 71.87
C ASN A 28 -1.45 5.46 73.23
N ASP A 29 -1.74 6.21 74.30
CA ASP A 29 -1.95 5.63 75.64
C ASP A 29 -3.28 4.85 75.74
N ALA A 30 -4.33 5.31 75.04
CA ALA A 30 -5.63 4.65 75.02
C ALA A 30 -5.56 3.31 74.28
N LEU A 31 -4.77 3.24 73.20
CA LEU A 31 -4.54 2.01 72.45
C LEU A 31 -3.81 0.95 73.30
N LEU A 32 -2.81 1.36 74.08
CA LEU A 32 -2.05 0.45 74.93
C LEU A 32 -2.94 -0.18 76.02
N SER A 33 -3.80 0.62 76.66
CA SER A 33 -4.72 0.11 77.70
C SER A 33 -5.75 -0.90 77.16
N ALA A 34 -6.28 -0.69 75.95
CA ALA A 34 -7.22 -1.61 75.32
C ALA A 34 -6.59 -2.97 74.98
N ILE A 35 -5.33 -2.98 74.52
CA ILE A 35 -4.60 -4.21 74.22
C ILE A 35 -4.37 -5.04 75.49
N THR A 36 -4.01 -4.41 76.61
CA THR A 36 -3.78 -5.12 77.88
C THR A 36 -5.03 -5.84 78.38
N SER A 37 -6.21 -5.21 78.31
CA SER A 37 -7.48 -5.82 78.74
C SER A 37 -7.90 -7.02 77.88
N LEU A 38 -7.58 -7.00 76.57
CA LEU A 38 -7.85 -8.12 75.67
C LEU A 38 -6.97 -9.34 75.98
N THR A 39 -5.72 -9.12 76.37
CA THR A 39 -4.82 -10.21 76.79
C THR A 39 -5.31 -10.91 78.07
N GLU A 40 -5.85 -10.18 79.03
CA GLU A 40 -6.39 -10.76 80.27
C GLU A 40 -7.63 -11.64 80.03
N ALA A 41 -8.56 -11.21 79.15
CA ALA A 41 -9.74 -12.01 78.78
C ALA A 41 -9.38 -13.31 78.03
N GLN A 42 -8.34 -13.27 77.19
CA GLN A 42 -7.88 -14.45 76.46
C GLN A 42 -7.24 -15.50 77.39
N ASN A 43 -6.54 -15.04 78.43
CA ASN A 43 -5.99 -15.93 79.46
C ASN A 43 -7.10 -16.61 80.28
N GLY A 44 -8.21 -15.92 80.58
CA GLY A 44 -9.36 -16.52 81.27
C GLY A 44 -10.10 -17.61 80.47
N LEU A 45 -10.15 -17.49 79.14
CA LEU A 45 -10.71 -18.53 78.27
C LEU A 45 -9.82 -19.78 78.25
N ALA A 46 -8.50 -19.61 78.20
CA ALA A 46 -7.54 -20.73 78.26
C ALA A 46 -7.64 -21.50 79.59
N GLU A 47 -7.96 -20.83 80.70
CA GLU A 47 -8.19 -21.49 82.00
C GLU A 47 -9.53 -22.26 82.07
N ALA A 48 -10.61 -21.80 81.43
CA ALA A 48 -11.88 -22.53 81.33
C ALA A 48 -11.79 -23.77 80.40
N TYR A 49 -10.84 -23.74 79.47
CA TYR A 49 -10.48 -24.86 78.61
C TYR A 49 -9.30 -25.71 79.15
N GLY A 50 -8.86 -25.45 80.39
CA GLY A 50 -8.04 -26.34 81.21
C GLY A 50 -6.72 -26.79 80.57
N ASP A 51 -5.63 -26.19 81.01
CA ASP A 51 -4.26 -26.61 80.72
C ASP A 51 -4.01 -28.08 81.18
N GLY A 52 -3.99 -29.02 80.23
CA GLY A 52 -3.70 -30.45 80.45
C GLY A 52 -4.19 -31.33 79.28
N PRO A 53 -3.41 -32.33 78.80
CA PRO A 53 -3.77 -33.05 77.58
C PRO A 53 -4.89 -34.05 77.86
N GLY A 54 -6.10 -33.82 77.34
CA GLY A 54 -7.20 -34.78 77.48
C GLY A 54 -8.39 -34.51 76.55
N ASN A 55 -8.47 -35.27 75.45
CA ASN A 55 -9.59 -35.31 74.50
C ASN A 55 -10.93 -35.70 75.14
N VAL A 56 -12.05 -35.13 74.67
CA VAL A 56 -13.41 -35.65 74.96
C VAL A 56 -14.24 -35.76 73.67
N SER A 57 -14.06 -36.88 72.99
CA SER A 57 -14.89 -37.33 71.88
C SER A 57 -16.03 -38.23 72.40
N GLU A 58 -17.25 -38.03 71.86
CA GLU A 58 -18.44 -38.91 71.89
C GLU A 58 -19.22 -39.15 73.21
N VAL A 59 -20.52 -38.78 73.19
CA VAL A 59 -21.56 -39.24 74.11
C VAL A 59 -22.21 -40.50 73.54
N SER A 60 -22.10 -41.65 74.21
CA SER A 60 -22.61 -42.95 73.73
C SER A 60 -24.10 -43.16 74.02
N TRP A 61 -24.88 -43.52 72.98
CA TRP A 61 -26.34 -43.72 72.97
C TRP A 61 -26.82 -45.12 73.46
N SER A 62 -25.99 -45.88 74.15
CA SER A 62 -26.19 -47.32 74.43
C SER A 62 -27.08 -47.66 75.64
N VAL A 63 -27.92 -46.75 76.14
CA VAL A 63 -28.68 -46.93 77.42
C VAL A 63 -30.17 -47.25 77.23
N ILE A 64 -30.67 -47.45 76.01
CA ILE A 64 -32.07 -47.85 75.76
C ILE A 64 -32.18 -49.38 75.67
N ILE A 65 -32.76 -50.03 76.68
CA ILE A 65 -32.94 -51.49 76.77
C ILE A 65 -34.45 -51.84 76.67
N ASP A 66 -34.82 -52.69 75.69
CA ASP A 66 -36.13 -53.31 75.40
C ASP A 66 -37.38 -52.43 75.10
N PRO A 67 -37.50 -51.84 73.89
CA PRO A 67 -38.76 -51.24 73.42
C PRO A 67 -39.83 -52.29 73.03
N PRO A 68 -41.15 -52.04 73.25
CA PRO A 68 -42.21 -52.97 72.83
C PRO A 68 -42.28 -53.12 71.30
N PRO A 69 -42.64 -54.30 70.76
CA PRO A 69 -42.54 -54.60 69.31
C PRO A 69 -43.35 -53.67 68.40
N THR A 70 -44.44 -53.10 68.90
CA THR A 70 -45.26 -52.12 68.18
C THR A 70 -44.61 -50.75 68.07
N ALA A 71 -43.64 -50.43 68.93
CA ALA A 71 -42.80 -49.23 68.82
C ALA A 71 -41.59 -49.44 67.90
N THR A 72 -41.30 -50.68 67.49
CA THR A 72 -40.18 -51.03 66.60
C THR A 72 -40.62 -51.31 65.16
N GLN A 73 -41.90 -51.17 64.83
CA GLN A 73 -42.40 -51.41 63.47
C GLN A 73 -43.40 -50.35 63.03
N TRP A 74 -43.43 -50.08 61.73
CA TRP A 74 -44.49 -49.30 61.10
C TRP A 74 -45.83 -50.07 61.19
N PRO A 75 -46.97 -49.37 61.39
CA PRO A 75 -48.28 -50.02 61.38
C PRO A 75 -48.53 -50.72 60.04
N THR A 76 -49.16 -51.88 60.08
CA THR A 76 -49.52 -52.65 58.88
C THR A 76 -50.72 -52.01 58.19
N TRP A 77 -50.85 -52.18 56.87
CA TRP A 77 -51.97 -51.63 56.08
C TRP A 77 -53.36 -52.03 56.60
N ALA A 78 -53.50 -53.18 57.25
CA ALA A 78 -54.76 -53.60 57.88
C ALA A 78 -55.13 -52.80 59.15
N GLN A 79 -54.15 -52.15 59.77
CA GLN A 79 -54.32 -51.32 60.96
C GLN A 79 -54.61 -49.84 60.60
N VAL A 80 -54.49 -49.47 59.33
CA VAL A 80 -54.86 -48.14 58.82
C VAL A 80 -56.34 -48.20 58.39
N GLN A 81 -57.26 -47.72 59.23
CA GLN A 81 -58.68 -47.59 58.89
C GLN A 81 -59.04 -46.10 58.75
N GLY A 82 -59.43 -45.68 57.53
CA GLY A 82 -59.76 -44.30 57.15
C GLY A 82 -59.66 -44.10 55.62
N ASP A 83 -60.25 -43.04 55.07
CA ASP A 83 -60.08 -42.72 53.64
C ASP A 83 -58.63 -42.27 53.41
N ILE A 84 -57.92 -42.95 52.51
CA ILE A 84 -56.52 -42.65 52.21
C ILE A 84 -56.35 -41.23 51.65
N VAL A 85 -57.41 -40.66 51.08
CA VAL A 85 -57.44 -39.29 50.55
C VAL A 85 -57.44 -38.24 51.67
N GLU A 86 -57.90 -38.55 52.88
CA GLU A 86 -57.81 -37.64 54.04
C GLU A 86 -56.41 -37.64 54.69
N VAL A 87 -55.60 -38.68 54.46
CA VAL A 87 -54.28 -38.86 55.10
C VAL A 87 -53.14 -38.40 54.19
N LEU A 88 -53.34 -38.43 52.87
CA LEU A 88 -52.32 -38.03 51.91
C LEU A 88 -52.23 -36.50 51.77
N PRO A 89 -51.03 -35.91 51.72
CA PRO A 89 -50.87 -34.50 51.39
C PRO A 89 -51.41 -34.19 50.00
N GLU A 90 -51.92 -32.98 49.79
CA GLU A 90 -52.57 -32.54 48.54
C GLU A 90 -51.70 -32.71 47.29
N THR A 91 -50.37 -32.75 47.46
CA THR A 91 -49.39 -33.01 46.39
C THR A 91 -49.37 -34.46 45.90
N ALA A 92 -49.84 -35.42 46.72
CA ALA A 92 -49.92 -36.82 46.37
C ALA A 92 -51.25 -37.21 45.70
N THR A 93 -52.24 -36.29 45.66
CA THR A 93 -53.55 -36.53 45.03
C THR A 93 -53.68 -35.93 43.63
N ARG A 94 -52.67 -35.21 43.14
CA ARG A 94 -52.63 -34.60 41.80
C ARG A 94 -51.31 -34.83 41.09
N PHE A 95 -51.30 -34.63 39.77
CA PHE A 95 -50.04 -34.55 39.02
C PHE A 95 -49.21 -33.34 39.50
N PRO A 96 -47.88 -33.49 39.67
CA PRO A 96 -47.01 -32.41 40.10
C PRO A 96 -46.93 -31.30 39.05
N THR A 97 -46.83 -30.06 39.51
CA THR A 97 -46.56 -28.91 38.65
C THR A 97 -45.05 -28.80 38.42
N PHE A 98 -44.64 -28.19 37.30
CA PHE A 98 -43.24 -28.15 36.87
C PHE A 98 -42.23 -27.67 37.95
N PRO A 99 -42.55 -26.67 38.80
CA PRO A 99 -41.65 -26.26 39.89
C PRO A 99 -41.48 -27.29 41.01
N GLU A 100 -42.43 -28.23 41.14
CA GLU A 100 -42.43 -29.31 42.14
C GLU A 100 -41.63 -30.54 41.65
N ILE A 101 -41.24 -30.55 40.37
CA ILE A 101 -40.37 -31.57 39.78
C ILE A 101 -38.91 -31.17 40.04
N GLY A 102 -38.43 -31.48 41.23
CA GLY A 102 -37.02 -31.33 41.62
C GLY A 102 -36.25 -32.65 41.47
N GLY A 103 -35.25 -32.69 40.60
CA GLY A 103 -34.36 -33.84 40.43
C GLY A 103 -33.52 -33.74 39.16
N LYS A 104 -32.31 -34.32 39.15
CA LYS A 104 -31.56 -34.56 37.91
C LYS A 104 -32.04 -35.89 37.33
N VAL A 105 -32.47 -35.86 36.08
CA VAL A 105 -32.79 -37.06 35.30
C VAL A 105 -31.48 -37.84 35.10
N SER A 106 -31.43 -39.11 35.50
CA SER A 106 -30.27 -39.95 35.23
C SER A 106 -30.23 -40.34 33.75
N VAL A 107 -29.07 -40.71 33.22
CA VAL A 107 -28.90 -40.97 31.77
C VAL A 107 -29.82 -42.09 31.29
N GLU A 108 -30.16 -43.05 32.16
CA GLU A 108 -31.07 -44.16 31.87
C GLU A 108 -32.54 -43.74 31.74
N GLN A 109 -32.88 -42.51 32.13
CA GLN A 109 -34.23 -41.94 32.05
C GLN A 109 -34.39 -40.98 30.86
N LEU A 110 -33.30 -40.65 30.15
CA LEU A 110 -33.38 -39.92 28.90
C LEU A 110 -33.82 -40.88 27.78
N PRO A 111 -34.62 -40.41 26.80
CA PRO A 111 -34.89 -41.21 25.62
C PRO A 111 -33.57 -41.57 24.92
N ASP A 112 -33.44 -42.81 24.44
CA ASP A 112 -32.24 -43.29 23.75
C ASP A 112 -31.83 -42.44 22.54
N ASN A 113 -32.75 -41.63 22.01
CA ASN A 113 -32.50 -40.75 20.89
C ASN A 113 -33.28 -39.44 21.03
N ILE A 114 -32.57 -38.32 21.20
CA ILE A 114 -33.11 -36.98 21.05
C ILE A 114 -32.77 -36.53 19.63
N ASP A 115 -33.78 -36.39 18.78
CA ASP A 115 -33.61 -35.94 17.40
C ASP A 115 -33.37 -34.42 17.35
N THR A 116 -32.16 -34.01 17.72
CA THR A 116 -31.74 -32.61 17.73
C THR A 116 -31.36 -32.07 16.36
N ASP A 117 -31.24 -32.93 15.33
CA ASP A 117 -30.62 -32.57 14.05
C ASP A 117 -31.46 -32.99 12.82
N ASN A 118 -32.77 -33.14 12.97
CA ASN A 118 -33.64 -33.32 11.80
C ASN A 118 -33.75 -32.04 10.96
N LYS A 119 -34.05 -32.22 9.67
CA LYS A 119 -34.24 -31.13 8.71
C LYS A 119 -35.28 -30.09 9.17
N ARG A 120 -36.19 -30.46 10.07
CA ARG A 120 -37.27 -29.61 10.59
C ARG A 120 -36.77 -28.65 11.67
N THR A 121 -35.85 -29.06 12.54
CA THR A 121 -35.19 -28.16 13.51
C THR A 121 -34.22 -27.21 12.83
N GLN A 122 -33.48 -27.66 11.80
CA GLN A 122 -32.60 -26.79 11.02
C GLN A 122 -33.37 -25.69 10.24
N ALA A 123 -34.52 -26.01 9.65
CA ALA A 123 -35.34 -25.07 8.87
C ALA A 123 -36.03 -23.96 9.69
N LEU A 124 -36.12 -24.12 11.01
CA LEU A 124 -36.72 -23.13 11.93
C LEU A 124 -35.67 -22.21 12.58
N SER A 125 -34.39 -22.38 12.24
CA SER A 125 -33.31 -21.52 12.71
C SER A 125 -33.37 -20.16 11.97
N PRO A 126 -33.16 -19.01 12.64
CA PRO A 126 -33.02 -17.73 11.97
C PRO A 126 -31.94 -17.79 10.88
N PRO A 127 -32.08 -17.09 9.73
CA PRO A 127 -31.02 -17.06 8.72
C PRO A 127 -29.73 -16.57 9.38
N VAL A 128 -28.70 -17.41 9.37
CA VAL A 128 -27.38 -17.00 9.82
C VAL A 128 -26.94 -15.88 8.89
N ARG A 129 -26.84 -14.65 9.41
CA ARG A 129 -26.19 -13.55 8.70
C ARG A 129 -24.71 -13.91 8.59
N GLN A 130 -24.35 -14.56 7.50
CA GLN A 130 -22.95 -14.77 7.14
C GLN A 130 -22.40 -13.41 6.73
N ASN A 131 -21.75 -12.71 7.67
CA ASN A 131 -20.84 -11.65 7.28
C ASN A 131 -19.78 -12.30 6.36
N PRO A 132 -19.55 -11.77 5.16
CA PRO A 132 -18.54 -12.35 4.27
C PRO A 132 -17.24 -12.45 5.03
N SER A 133 -16.61 -13.63 5.00
CA SER A 133 -15.36 -13.85 5.71
C SER A 133 -14.31 -12.85 5.20
N LEU A 134 -13.32 -12.51 6.03
CA LEU A 134 -12.22 -11.65 5.59
C LEU A 134 -11.57 -12.21 4.31
N THR A 135 -11.51 -13.53 4.14
CA THR A 135 -11.06 -14.20 2.93
C THR A 135 -11.96 -13.94 1.72
N HIS A 136 -13.28 -13.93 1.90
CA HIS A 136 -14.23 -13.58 0.83
C HIS A 136 -14.08 -12.09 0.46
N ILE A 137 -14.04 -11.21 1.46
CA ILE A 137 -13.83 -9.76 1.27
C ILE A 137 -12.50 -9.51 0.52
N LEU A 138 -11.42 -10.18 0.92
CA LEU A 138 -10.10 -10.03 0.29
C LEU A 138 -10.02 -10.67 -1.10
N SER A 139 -10.81 -11.72 -1.39
CA SER A 139 -10.89 -12.30 -2.74
C SER A 139 -11.60 -11.40 -3.76
N ASP A 140 -12.35 -10.41 -3.28
CA ASP A 140 -12.99 -9.40 -4.14
C ASP A 140 -12.03 -8.27 -4.53
N TYR A 141 -10.91 -8.09 -3.83
CA TYR A 141 -9.91 -7.08 -4.17
C TYR A 141 -8.88 -7.60 -5.18
N PRO A 142 -8.46 -6.78 -6.15
CA PRO A 142 -7.35 -7.13 -7.03
C PRO A 142 -6.05 -7.21 -6.23
N THR A 143 -5.23 -8.22 -6.50
CA THR A 143 -3.88 -8.31 -5.92
C THR A 143 -2.97 -7.31 -6.60
N LEU A 144 -2.30 -6.46 -5.82
CA LEU A 144 -1.36 -5.46 -6.31
C LEU A 144 0.07 -6.01 -6.30
N LYS A 145 0.79 -5.94 -7.43
CA LYS A 145 2.19 -6.40 -7.53
C LYS A 145 3.04 -5.40 -8.32
N LYS A 146 4.33 -5.35 -8.02
CA LYS A 146 5.29 -4.64 -8.88
C LYS A 146 5.76 -5.55 -10.01
N THR A 147 6.06 -4.97 -11.17
CA THR A 147 6.68 -5.66 -12.30
C THR A 147 7.78 -4.79 -12.90
N VAL A 148 8.80 -5.43 -13.48
CA VAL A 148 9.82 -4.78 -14.31
C VAL A 148 9.69 -5.18 -15.79
N ASP A 149 8.88 -6.20 -16.06
CA ASP A 149 8.61 -6.74 -17.38
C ASP A 149 7.23 -6.31 -17.85
N ILE A 150 7.12 -6.00 -19.14
CA ILE A 150 5.84 -5.77 -19.80
C ILE A 150 5.09 -7.11 -19.84
N PRO A 151 3.89 -7.21 -19.24
CA PRO A 151 3.19 -8.47 -19.17
C PRO A 151 2.64 -8.86 -20.55
N THR A 152 3.23 -9.89 -21.16
CA THR A 152 2.83 -10.39 -22.49
C THR A 152 1.98 -11.65 -22.42
N GLN A 153 2.02 -12.37 -21.30
CA GLN A 153 1.26 -13.59 -21.10
C GLN A 153 -0.13 -13.29 -20.55
N SER A 154 -1.12 -14.07 -20.99
CA SER A 154 -2.49 -13.96 -20.50
C SER A 154 -2.56 -14.04 -18.97
N PRO A 155 -3.28 -13.12 -18.30
CA PRO A 155 -3.53 -13.21 -16.87
C PRO A 155 -4.35 -14.45 -16.48
N ASN A 156 -5.06 -15.09 -17.42
CA ASN A 156 -5.85 -16.31 -17.21
C ASN A 156 -6.83 -16.18 -16.02
N ASN A 157 -7.72 -15.20 -16.09
CA ASN A 157 -8.73 -14.88 -15.06
C ASN A 157 -8.18 -14.48 -13.68
N LYS A 158 -6.88 -14.20 -13.55
CA LYS A 158 -6.33 -13.63 -12.32
C LYS A 158 -6.88 -12.22 -12.10
N ARG A 159 -7.29 -11.92 -10.86
CA ARG A 159 -7.67 -10.56 -10.44
C ARG A 159 -6.44 -9.84 -9.89
N GLU A 160 -5.65 -9.24 -10.78
CA GLU A 160 -4.35 -8.64 -10.44
C GLU A 160 -4.17 -7.26 -11.09
N MET A 161 -3.39 -6.40 -10.44
CA MET A 161 -2.86 -5.16 -11.00
C MET A 161 -1.34 -5.17 -10.86
N LEU A 162 -0.64 -4.93 -11.97
CA LEU A 162 0.81 -4.82 -11.99
C LEU A 162 1.21 -3.35 -12.12
N PHE A 163 2.17 -2.91 -11.30
CA PHE A 163 2.72 -1.57 -11.32
C PHE A 163 4.14 -1.62 -11.84
N ASP A 164 4.37 -1.00 -12.99
CA ASP A 164 5.67 -0.83 -13.60
C ASP A 164 6.18 0.58 -13.26
N ASP A 165 6.97 0.65 -12.19
CA ASP A 165 7.55 1.91 -11.70
C ASP A 165 8.57 2.49 -12.70
N VAL A 166 9.16 1.65 -13.57
CA VAL A 166 10.11 2.13 -14.57
C VAL A 166 9.37 2.87 -15.67
N ARG A 167 8.36 2.24 -16.28
CA ARG A 167 7.62 2.80 -17.42
C ARG A 167 6.49 3.74 -16.97
N GLN A 168 6.22 3.80 -15.67
CA GLN A 168 5.13 4.57 -15.07
C GLN A 168 3.76 4.15 -15.63
N VAL A 169 3.56 2.83 -15.77
CA VAL A 169 2.33 2.22 -16.29
C VAL A 169 1.78 1.22 -15.28
N ALA A 170 0.47 1.24 -15.09
CA ALA A 170 -0.25 0.18 -14.38
C ALA A 170 -0.94 -0.73 -15.40
N TYR A 171 -0.91 -2.03 -15.17
CA TYR A 171 -1.61 -3.03 -15.98
C TYR A 171 -2.70 -3.69 -15.15
N VAL A 172 -3.94 -3.65 -15.63
CA VAL A 172 -5.09 -4.30 -15.00
C VAL A 172 -5.35 -5.63 -15.71
N ALA A 173 -5.38 -6.72 -14.96
CA ALA A 173 -5.72 -8.02 -15.52
C ALA A 173 -7.19 -8.07 -15.96
N LEU A 174 -7.43 -8.39 -17.23
CA LEU A 174 -8.72 -8.83 -17.73
C LEU A 174 -8.78 -10.36 -17.76
N THR A 175 -9.77 -10.94 -18.44
CA THR A 175 -9.94 -12.40 -18.56
C THR A 175 -8.72 -13.05 -19.22
N ASP A 176 -8.30 -12.49 -20.36
CA ASP A 176 -7.30 -13.08 -21.25
C ASP A 176 -6.17 -12.11 -21.65
N GLU A 177 -6.29 -10.82 -21.34
CA GLU A 177 -5.30 -9.79 -21.68
C GLU A 177 -5.01 -8.82 -20.50
N TRP A 178 -3.92 -8.07 -20.63
CA TRP A 178 -3.57 -6.99 -19.70
C TRP A 178 -3.97 -5.66 -20.29
N LEU A 179 -4.80 -4.89 -19.58
CA LEU A 179 -5.17 -3.53 -19.97
C LEU A 179 -4.15 -2.53 -19.40
N PRO A 180 -3.32 -1.87 -20.22
CA PRO A 180 -2.46 -0.79 -19.74
C PRO A 180 -3.29 0.45 -19.45
N ILE A 181 -3.12 1.01 -18.27
CA ILE A 181 -3.71 2.30 -17.89
C ILE A 181 -2.77 3.40 -18.35
N SER A 182 -3.22 4.17 -19.34
CA SER A 182 -2.46 5.28 -19.89
C SER A 182 -2.31 6.40 -18.85
N ASN A 183 -1.11 6.98 -18.78
CA ASN A 183 -0.80 8.19 -18.00
C ASN A 183 -0.86 9.47 -18.85
N ILE A 184 -1.40 9.39 -20.07
CA ILE A 184 -1.49 10.51 -21.01
C ILE A 184 -2.69 11.40 -20.64
N VAL A 185 -2.44 12.69 -20.52
CA VAL A 185 -3.44 13.75 -20.27
C VAL A 185 -3.86 14.42 -21.58
N GLU A 186 -2.89 14.79 -22.42
CA GLU A 186 -3.12 15.53 -23.66
C GLU A 186 -2.12 15.09 -24.74
N LYS A 187 -2.48 15.32 -26.00
CA LYS A 187 -1.60 15.15 -27.16
C LYS A 187 -1.50 16.44 -27.94
N ARG A 188 -0.30 16.79 -28.38
CA ARG A 188 -0.02 17.98 -29.17
C ARG A 188 1.13 17.74 -30.13
N GLU A 189 1.22 18.51 -31.20
CA GLU A 189 2.38 18.52 -32.07
C GLU A 189 3.14 19.84 -31.90
N PHE A 190 4.47 19.77 -31.91
CA PHE A 190 5.35 20.94 -31.92
C PHE A 190 6.29 20.85 -33.12
N LEU A 191 6.69 22.01 -33.66
CA LEU A 191 7.77 22.06 -34.64
C LEU A 191 9.10 21.89 -33.91
N LEU A 192 9.80 20.80 -34.20
CA LEU A 192 11.17 20.57 -33.73
C LEU A 192 12.16 21.30 -34.65
N THR A 193 12.88 22.27 -34.10
CA THR A 193 13.93 22.98 -34.82
C THR A 193 15.30 22.48 -34.41
N THR A 194 16.08 22.09 -35.42
CA THR A 194 17.49 21.74 -35.30
C THR A 194 18.31 22.68 -36.17
N ASN A 195 19.61 22.77 -35.91
CA ASN A 195 20.49 23.70 -36.62
C ASN A 195 20.42 23.49 -38.14
N GLY A 196 20.32 24.59 -38.90
CA GLY A 196 20.35 24.56 -40.37
C GLY A 196 18.98 24.52 -41.07
N LYS A 197 17.86 24.50 -40.34
CA LYS A 197 16.51 24.63 -40.90
C LYS A 197 15.86 25.95 -40.51
N ARG A 198 14.92 26.43 -41.33
CA ARG A 198 14.36 27.78 -41.22
C ARG A 198 12.88 27.80 -41.53
N ILE A 199 12.20 28.79 -40.96
CA ILE A 199 10.90 29.22 -41.46
C ILE A 199 11.18 30.26 -42.55
N TRP A 200 10.64 30.01 -43.74
CA TRP A 200 10.73 30.85 -44.92
C TRP A 200 9.39 31.49 -45.20
N PHE A 201 9.37 32.80 -45.39
CA PHE A 201 8.21 33.47 -45.96
C PHE A 201 8.23 33.31 -47.48
N ASN A 202 7.08 33.11 -48.12
CA ASN A 202 7.00 33.04 -49.58
C ASN A 202 7.30 34.40 -50.24
N SER A 203 7.17 35.49 -49.50
CA SER A 203 7.54 36.86 -49.89
C SER A 203 8.20 37.60 -48.71
N ALA A 204 8.92 38.70 -48.97
CA ALA A 204 9.59 39.44 -47.90
C ALA A 204 8.56 40.05 -46.94
N TYR A 205 8.58 39.62 -45.68
CA TYR A 205 7.59 39.99 -44.67
C TYR A 205 7.98 41.25 -43.89
N THR A 206 7.01 42.13 -43.66
CA THR A 206 7.13 43.35 -42.83
C THR A 206 5.88 43.46 -41.97
N GLY A 207 6.06 43.49 -40.65
CA GLY A 207 4.94 43.44 -39.71
C GLY A 207 5.34 42.90 -38.34
N SER A 208 4.35 42.68 -37.48
CA SER A 208 4.55 42.05 -36.17
C SER A 208 4.63 40.52 -36.30
N LEU A 209 5.59 39.90 -35.61
CA LEU A 209 5.69 38.45 -35.45
C LEU A 209 5.67 38.10 -33.97
N THR A 210 4.73 37.25 -33.55
CA THR A 210 4.72 36.64 -32.22
C THR A 210 4.94 35.14 -32.32
N LEU A 211 5.78 34.59 -31.44
CA LEU A 211 6.13 33.18 -31.37
C LEU A 211 6.01 32.67 -29.94
N ARG A 212 5.55 31.44 -29.75
CA ARG A 212 5.80 30.68 -28.52
C ARG A 212 6.84 29.60 -28.76
N VAL A 213 7.91 29.66 -27.98
CA VAL A 213 9.12 28.85 -28.18
C VAL A 213 9.60 28.21 -26.88
N TYR A 214 10.29 27.09 -27.01
CA TYR A 214 11.00 26.41 -25.91
C TYR A 214 12.45 26.21 -26.33
N PRO A 215 13.38 27.10 -25.94
CA PRO A 215 14.79 26.98 -26.28
C PRO A 215 15.48 25.79 -25.60
N MET A 216 16.38 25.13 -26.31
CA MET A 216 17.15 23.97 -25.85
C MET A 216 18.64 24.15 -26.18
N GLY A 217 19.30 25.04 -25.44
CA GLY A 217 20.75 25.13 -25.34
C GLY A 217 21.42 26.38 -25.93
N ASN A 218 20.64 27.34 -26.45
CA ASN A 218 21.13 28.57 -27.09
C ASN A 218 20.16 29.77 -26.94
N GLY A 219 19.18 29.68 -26.04
CA GLY A 219 18.17 30.73 -25.84
C GLY A 219 17.46 31.12 -27.15
N GLY A 220 17.21 32.41 -27.35
CA GLY A 220 16.52 32.92 -28.54
C GLY A 220 17.38 33.10 -29.78
N ASN A 221 18.60 32.54 -29.84
CA ASN A 221 19.48 32.70 -30.99
C ASN A 221 18.83 32.21 -32.30
N GLY A 222 18.92 33.00 -33.36
CA GLY A 222 18.31 32.70 -34.66
C GLY A 222 16.82 33.06 -34.76
N LEU A 223 16.15 33.40 -33.66
CA LEU A 223 14.85 34.06 -33.70
C LEU A 223 15.04 35.54 -34.06
N PRO A 224 13.99 36.23 -34.57
CA PRO A 224 14.06 37.66 -34.83
C PRO A 224 14.56 38.47 -33.64
N ASP A 225 15.44 39.43 -33.90
CA ASP A 225 16.13 40.27 -32.91
C ASP A 225 17.00 39.52 -31.88
N ASN A 226 17.15 38.19 -31.99
CA ASN A 226 17.94 37.33 -31.11
C ASN A 226 17.69 37.60 -29.61
N PRO A 227 16.46 37.42 -29.10
CA PRO A 227 16.12 37.71 -27.72
C PRO A 227 16.96 36.87 -26.75
N ALA A 228 17.33 37.47 -25.62
CA ALA A 228 17.92 36.76 -24.50
C ALA A 228 16.82 35.98 -23.77
N LEU A 229 16.80 34.65 -23.98
CA LEU A 229 15.85 33.73 -23.38
C LEU A 229 16.63 32.67 -22.59
N ASP A 230 16.13 32.27 -21.43
CA ASP A 230 16.68 31.10 -20.74
C ASP A 230 16.21 29.80 -21.43
N ASP A 231 17.08 28.79 -21.41
CA ASP A 231 16.75 27.46 -21.93
C ASP A 231 15.79 26.69 -21.00
N TYR A 232 15.14 25.66 -21.55
CA TYR A 232 14.31 24.70 -20.83
C TYR A 232 13.05 25.28 -20.17
N GLN A 233 12.52 26.36 -20.73
CA GLN A 233 11.22 26.91 -20.35
C GLN A 233 10.52 27.56 -21.56
N TRP A 234 9.20 27.70 -21.47
CA TRP A 234 8.40 28.33 -22.52
C TRP A 234 8.49 29.85 -22.47
N HIS A 235 8.66 30.47 -23.63
CA HIS A 235 8.66 31.92 -23.80
C HIS A 235 7.66 32.33 -24.88
N THR A 236 7.03 33.49 -24.71
CA THR A 236 6.33 34.19 -25.80
C THR A 236 7.16 35.42 -26.17
N VAL A 237 7.55 35.52 -27.44
CA VAL A 237 8.38 36.62 -27.96
C VAL A 237 7.64 37.33 -29.07
N THR A 238 7.76 38.65 -29.12
CA THR A 238 7.21 39.49 -30.18
C THR A 238 8.30 40.37 -30.77
N ALA A 239 8.38 40.43 -32.10
CA ALA A 239 9.35 41.22 -32.85
C ALA A 239 8.66 41.99 -33.98
N THR A 240 9.24 43.12 -34.37
CA THR A 240 8.79 43.88 -35.55
C THR A 240 9.77 43.65 -36.70
N LEU A 241 9.29 43.03 -37.77
CA LEU A 241 10.10 42.63 -38.92
C LEU A 241 10.04 43.69 -40.03
N THR A 242 11.13 43.83 -40.78
CA THR A 242 11.18 44.67 -42.00
C THR A 242 11.90 43.91 -43.12
N GLY A 243 11.15 43.52 -44.15
CA GLY A 243 11.66 42.84 -45.34
C GLY A 243 12.33 41.49 -45.08
N VAL A 244 11.93 40.76 -44.03
CA VAL A 244 12.55 39.49 -43.63
C VAL A 244 12.03 38.34 -44.49
N THR A 245 12.93 37.50 -45.01
CA THR A 245 12.57 36.35 -45.85
C THR A 245 12.64 35.02 -45.13
N SER A 246 13.41 34.91 -44.04
CA SER A 246 13.48 33.71 -43.22
C SER A 246 14.02 33.99 -41.82
N PHE A 247 13.76 33.07 -40.88
CA PHE A 247 14.34 33.06 -39.54
C PHE A 247 14.46 31.63 -38.99
N GLY A 248 15.08 31.47 -37.82
CA GLY A 248 15.17 30.21 -37.08
C GLY A 248 16.41 29.36 -37.37
N SER A 249 17.33 29.80 -38.24
CA SER A 249 18.47 29.00 -38.70
C SER A 249 19.36 28.42 -37.61
N SER A 250 19.44 29.13 -36.49
CA SER A 250 20.27 28.80 -35.33
C SER A 250 19.46 28.52 -34.08
N PHE A 251 18.13 28.52 -34.19
CA PHE A 251 17.24 28.25 -33.08
C PHE A 251 17.15 26.73 -32.87
N ILE A 252 17.50 26.30 -31.67
CA ILE A 252 17.46 24.89 -31.27
C ILE A 252 16.39 24.78 -30.19
N GLY A 253 15.35 23.98 -30.44
CA GLY A 253 14.25 23.82 -29.52
C GLY A 253 12.93 23.53 -30.21
N LEU A 254 11.84 23.95 -29.58
CA LEU A 254 10.49 23.79 -30.11
C LEU A 254 9.85 25.14 -30.43
N ILE A 255 9.02 25.17 -31.47
CA ILE A 255 8.08 26.25 -31.75
C ILE A 255 6.67 25.67 -31.72
N ASP A 256 5.79 26.30 -30.94
CA ASP A 256 4.41 25.86 -30.78
C ASP A 256 3.44 26.59 -31.70
N TYR A 257 3.51 27.93 -31.74
CA TYR A 257 2.71 28.73 -32.66
C TYR A 257 3.50 29.90 -33.22
N ILE A 258 2.99 30.39 -34.35
CA ILE A 258 3.43 31.60 -35.02
C ILE A 258 2.20 32.47 -35.29
N GLU A 259 2.30 33.74 -34.96
CA GLU A 259 1.31 34.75 -35.27
C GLU A 259 1.97 35.90 -36.03
N THR A 260 1.38 36.29 -37.15
CA THR A 260 1.75 37.46 -37.94
C THR A 260 0.56 38.42 -38.01
N ASP A 261 0.78 39.62 -38.54
CA ASP A 261 -0.33 40.53 -38.86
C ASP A 261 -1.35 39.93 -39.84
N ASP A 262 -0.93 38.96 -40.65
CA ASP A 262 -1.75 38.33 -41.69
C ASP A 262 -2.51 37.08 -41.20
N GLY A 263 -2.08 36.49 -40.08
CA GLY A 263 -2.77 35.33 -39.53
C GLY A 263 -2.04 34.60 -38.41
N PHE A 264 -2.60 33.46 -38.02
CA PHE A 264 -2.14 32.63 -36.91
C PHE A 264 -2.01 31.17 -37.36
N GLU A 265 -0.93 30.53 -36.95
CA GLU A 265 -0.65 29.13 -37.21
C GLU A 265 -0.24 28.41 -35.93
N THR A 266 -1.08 27.46 -35.50
CA THR A 266 -0.62 26.39 -34.62
C THR A 266 0.17 25.40 -35.46
N LEU A 267 1.42 25.18 -35.07
CA LEU A 267 2.31 24.28 -35.78
C LEU A 267 1.98 22.83 -35.39
N SER A 268 0.82 22.31 -35.84
CA SER A 268 0.28 21.01 -35.44
C SER A 268 -0.44 20.21 -36.54
N THR A 269 0.01 20.34 -37.80
CA THR A 269 -0.77 19.86 -38.96
C THR A 269 0.03 18.94 -39.89
N ALA A 270 1.10 18.32 -39.39
CA ALA A 270 1.98 17.41 -40.16
C ALA A 270 2.38 17.96 -41.56
N ARG A 271 2.49 19.29 -41.68
CA ARG A 271 2.71 20.01 -42.94
C ARG A 271 3.91 20.92 -42.82
N SER A 272 4.72 21.00 -43.86
CA SER A 272 5.82 21.96 -43.92
C SER A 272 5.42 23.29 -44.56
N VAL A 273 4.13 23.53 -44.82
CA VAL A 273 3.63 24.78 -45.43
C VAL A 273 2.51 25.37 -44.57
N PHE A 274 2.56 26.68 -44.34
CA PHE A 274 1.70 27.43 -43.44
C PHE A 274 0.98 28.56 -44.22
N PRO A 275 -0.13 28.25 -44.93
CA PRO A 275 -0.81 29.24 -45.77
C PRO A 275 -1.40 30.43 -44.99
N SER A 276 -1.71 30.23 -43.71
CA SER A 276 -2.23 31.24 -42.77
C SER A 276 -1.27 32.39 -42.51
N ILE A 277 0.04 32.15 -42.65
CA ILE A 277 1.11 33.13 -42.41
C ILE A 277 2.02 33.29 -43.64
N ASP A 278 1.57 32.81 -44.81
CA ASP A 278 2.31 32.78 -46.07
C ASP A 278 3.77 32.28 -45.94
N ALA A 279 3.97 31.18 -45.21
CA ALA A 279 5.29 30.64 -44.90
C ALA A 279 5.41 29.13 -45.12
N TYR A 280 6.62 28.61 -45.02
CA TYR A 280 6.92 27.18 -45.02
C TYR A 280 8.18 26.87 -44.21
N TYR A 281 8.33 25.63 -43.77
CA TYR A 281 9.53 25.14 -43.13
C TYR A 281 10.46 24.49 -44.16
N GLY A 282 11.71 24.94 -44.19
CA GLY A 282 12.65 24.59 -45.25
C GLY A 282 14.08 24.38 -44.74
N GLU A 283 14.87 23.72 -45.60
CA GLU A 283 16.30 23.60 -45.43
C GLU A 283 17.00 24.95 -45.65
N SER A 284 18.30 25.02 -45.38
CA SER A 284 19.10 26.25 -45.54
C SER A 284 19.14 26.81 -46.97
N ASP A 285 18.86 25.99 -47.99
CA ASP A 285 18.82 26.37 -49.40
C ASP A 285 17.42 26.81 -49.88
N GLY A 286 16.42 26.83 -48.99
CA GLY A 286 15.04 27.17 -49.32
C GLY A 286 14.22 26.02 -49.90
N SER A 287 14.80 24.81 -50.03
CA SER A 287 14.00 23.62 -50.35
C SER A 287 13.08 23.28 -49.18
N LYS A 288 11.88 22.77 -49.47
CA LYS A 288 10.91 22.38 -48.43
C LYS A 288 11.44 21.17 -47.66
N ALA A 289 11.53 21.32 -46.35
CA ALA A 289 11.94 20.22 -45.48
C ALA A 289 10.80 19.19 -45.39
N PRO A 290 11.12 17.89 -45.17
CA PRO A 290 10.12 16.92 -44.77
C PRO A 290 9.46 17.35 -43.45
N ASN A 291 8.27 16.83 -43.16
CA ASN A 291 7.55 17.07 -41.90
C ASN A 291 8.51 16.87 -40.70
N GLN A 292 8.75 17.91 -39.90
CA GLN A 292 9.54 17.86 -38.65
C GLN A 292 8.67 18.15 -37.43
N PHE A 293 7.37 17.99 -37.60
CA PHE A 293 6.42 18.07 -36.52
C PHE A 293 6.50 16.76 -35.77
N MET A 294 6.64 16.87 -34.47
CA MET A 294 6.78 15.73 -33.60
C MET A 294 5.59 15.73 -32.67
N GLN A 295 4.92 14.58 -32.54
CA GLN A 295 3.86 14.43 -31.58
C GLN A 295 4.46 14.35 -30.18
N PHE A 296 3.85 15.06 -29.24
CA PHE A 296 4.12 15.02 -27.83
C PHE A 296 2.86 14.61 -27.07
N THR A 297 3.08 13.92 -25.96
CA THR A 297 2.07 13.49 -24.99
C THR A 297 2.36 14.16 -23.66
N LEU A 298 1.41 14.94 -23.15
CA LEU A 298 1.46 15.46 -21.79
C LEU A 298 1.14 14.28 -20.88
N ARG A 299 2.02 13.99 -19.92
CA ARG A 299 1.78 12.95 -18.93
C ARG A 299 1.38 13.55 -17.58
N GLN A 300 0.84 12.72 -16.70
CA GLN A 300 0.39 13.12 -15.37
C GLN A 300 1.48 13.71 -14.46
N ASP A 301 2.76 13.50 -14.78
CA ASP A 301 3.89 14.13 -14.11
C ASP A 301 4.11 15.60 -14.50
N GLY A 302 3.33 16.12 -15.45
CA GLY A 302 3.33 17.52 -15.85
C GLY A 302 4.35 17.85 -16.95
N ASP A 303 4.98 16.85 -17.57
CA ASP A 303 5.91 17.05 -18.67
C ASP A 303 5.34 16.52 -20.00
N TRP A 304 5.73 17.16 -21.10
CA TRP A 304 5.49 16.69 -22.46
C TRP A 304 6.59 15.71 -22.88
N TYR A 305 6.18 14.59 -23.47
CA TYR A 305 7.08 13.55 -23.98
C TYR A 305 6.84 13.34 -25.46
N SER A 306 7.89 13.46 -26.28
CA SER A 306 7.75 13.22 -27.71
C SER A 306 7.39 11.76 -28.00
N GLU A 307 7.01 11.48 -29.23
CA GLU A 307 7.16 10.13 -29.79
C GLU A 307 8.63 9.67 -29.74
N ASP A 308 8.85 8.39 -30.01
CA ASP A 308 10.18 7.80 -29.87
C ASP A 308 11.14 8.33 -30.95
N VAL A 309 12.28 8.87 -30.52
CA VAL A 309 13.30 9.49 -31.38
C VAL A 309 14.52 8.59 -31.60
N MET A 310 14.47 7.33 -31.19
CA MET A 310 15.58 6.39 -31.38
C MET A 310 15.95 6.27 -32.86
N PRO A 311 17.20 6.59 -33.25
CA PRO A 311 17.62 6.48 -34.64
C PRO A 311 17.74 5.02 -35.05
N ALA A 312 17.42 4.73 -36.31
CA ALA A 312 17.57 3.37 -36.87
C ALA A 312 19.03 2.90 -36.85
N THR A 313 19.97 3.83 -37.08
CA THR A 313 21.41 3.59 -37.01
C THR A 313 22.03 4.60 -36.07
N PRO A 314 22.86 4.18 -35.09
CA PRO A 314 23.56 5.11 -34.21
C PRO A 314 24.57 5.96 -34.98
N TYR A 315 24.82 7.17 -34.48
CA TYR A 315 25.83 8.08 -35.03
C TYR A 315 27.24 7.47 -35.04
N SER A 316 27.63 6.79 -33.97
CA SER A 316 28.90 6.05 -33.93
C SER A 316 28.85 4.87 -32.97
N MET A 317 29.61 3.82 -33.30
CA MET A 317 29.82 2.65 -32.45
C MET A 317 31.31 2.33 -32.35
N GLY A 318 31.74 2.02 -31.12
CA GLY A 318 33.06 1.48 -30.83
C GLY A 318 33.23 0.07 -31.42
N ALA A 319 34.48 -0.39 -31.51
CA ALA A 319 34.81 -1.68 -32.11
C ALA A 319 34.24 -2.89 -31.33
N SER A 320 34.00 -2.73 -30.02
CA SER A 320 33.39 -3.77 -29.19
C SER A 320 31.87 -3.76 -29.20
N TRP A 321 31.25 -2.81 -29.90
CA TRP A 321 29.81 -2.67 -29.99
C TRP A 321 29.29 -3.19 -31.32
N SER A 322 28.18 -3.91 -31.28
CA SER A 322 27.42 -4.28 -32.47
C SER A 322 25.93 -4.05 -32.24
N GLN A 323 25.22 -3.73 -33.32
CA GLN A 323 23.78 -3.57 -33.33
C GLN A 323 23.15 -4.85 -33.89
N ASP A 324 22.06 -5.32 -33.30
CA ASP A 324 21.33 -6.47 -33.81
C ASP A 324 20.68 -6.16 -35.18
N THR A 325 20.62 -7.17 -36.05
CA THR A 325 20.14 -7.00 -37.43
C THR A 325 18.62 -7.01 -37.57
N GLN A 326 17.91 -7.56 -36.59
CA GLN A 326 16.44 -7.66 -36.57
C GLN A 326 15.83 -6.66 -35.59
N ASP A 327 16.61 -6.22 -34.60
CA ASP A 327 16.20 -5.26 -33.59
C ASP A 327 17.20 -4.09 -33.50
N SER A 328 16.89 -2.98 -34.17
CA SER A 328 17.74 -1.79 -34.16
C SER A 328 17.92 -1.15 -32.78
N ARG A 329 17.17 -1.60 -31.77
CA ARG A 329 17.27 -1.11 -30.39
C ARG A 329 18.18 -1.96 -29.52
N LEU A 330 18.58 -3.13 -29.98
CA LEU A 330 19.41 -4.07 -29.24
C LEU A 330 20.87 -3.95 -29.68
N PHE A 331 21.74 -3.74 -28.69
CA PHE A 331 23.17 -3.66 -28.86
C PHE A 331 23.86 -4.75 -28.04
N THR A 332 24.89 -5.35 -28.63
CA THR A 332 25.78 -6.30 -27.96
C THR A 332 27.13 -5.65 -27.73
N ILE A 333 27.69 -5.86 -26.54
CA ILE A 333 28.99 -5.37 -26.11
C ILE A 333 29.89 -6.56 -25.84
N ASN A 334 31.04 -6.59 -26.50
CA ASN A 334 32.05 -7.63 -26.30
C ASN A 334 33.39 -7.02 -25.87
N GLU A 335 33.67 -7.08 -24.57
CA GLU A 335 34.92 -6.62 -23.95
C GLU A 335 35.27 -5.13 -24.15
N ALA A 336 34.28 -4.24 -24.10
CA ALA A 336 34.51 -2.81 -24.28
C ALA A 336 35.35 -2.22 -23.12
N SER A 337 36.57 -1.78 -23.42
CA SER A 337 37.56 -1.35 -22.42
C SER A 337 38.13 0.06 -22.66
N GLY A 338 37.89 0.64 -23.83
CA GLY A 338 38.28 2.01 -24.16
C GLY A 338 37.28 3.06 -23.66
N SER A 339 37.70 4.31 -23.50
CA SER A 339 36.76 5.44 -23.28
C SER A 339 36.08 5.89 -24.58
N THR A 340 36.69 5.60 -25.73
CA THR A 340 36.17 5.83 -27.07
C THR A 340 35.46 4.61 -27.66
N ASP A 341 35.54 3.48 -26.98
CA ASP A 341 34.89 2.23 -27.37
C ASP A 341 33.47 2.21 -26.81
N ALA A 342 32.62 3.03 -27.44
CA ALA A 342 31.37 3.50 -26.90
C ALA A 342 30.28 3.55 -27.98
N LEU A 343 29.03 3.54 -27.53
CA LEU A 343 27.88 3.74 -28.40
C LEU A 343 27.37 5.18 -28.27
N ARG A 344 27.21 5.84 -29.41
CA ARG A 344 26.64 7.18 -29.51
C ARG A 344 25.45 7.17 -30.46
N LEU A 345 24.29 7.55 -29.95
CA LEU A 345 23.04 7.50 -30.70
C LEU A 345 22.93 8.65 -31.69
N PHE A 346 23.17 9.89 -31.24
CA PHE A 346 22.99 11.11 -32.02
C PHE A 346 24.30 11.85 -32.28
N SER A 347 24.29 12.74 -33.28
CA SER A 347 25.34 13.72 -33.51
C SER A 347 25.33 14.84 -32.44
N ASP A 348 26.28 15.77 -32.52
CA ASP A 348 26.39 16.90 -31.58
C ASP A 348 25.15 17.82 -31.57
N SER A 349 24.31 17.78 -32.61
CA SER A 349 23.11 18.63 -32.69
C SER A 349 22.03 18.28 -31.67
N TRP A 350 22.15 17.14 -30.98
CA TRP A 350 21.18 16.67 -29.99
C TRP A 350 21.70 16.76 -28.55
N ASP A 351 22.95 17.19 -28.34
CA ASP A 351 23.58 17.20 -27.01
C ASP A 351 22.92 18.19 -26.02
N LYS A 352 22.00 19.03 -26.49
CA LYS A 352 21.28 20.06 -25.72
C LYS A 352 19.83 19.73 -25.43
N PHE A 353 19.38 18.55 -25.85
CA PHE A 353 18.01 18.12 -25.62
C PHE A 353 17.92 17.33 -24.32
N ASP A 354 16.79 17.47 -23.65
CA ASP A 354 16.45 16.65 -22.49
C ASP A 354 15.71 15.40 -22.96
N PHE A 355 16.09 14.25 -22.43
CA PHE A 355 15.54 12.95 -22.81
C PHE A 355 14.98 12.20 -21.61
N GLU A 356 13.89 11.48 -21.83
CA GLU A 356 13.57 10.28 -21.08
C GLU A 356 14.07 9.06 -21.86
N MET A 357 14.71 8.14 -21.15
CA MET A 357 15.20 6.91 -21.72
C MET A 357 14.88 5.72 -20.82
N VAL A 358 14.34 4.65 -21.41
CA VAL A 358 14.15 3.37 -20.75
C VAL A 358 15.12 2.36 -21.37
N VAL A 359 15.96 1.76 -20.52
CA VAL A 359 17.01 0.83 -20.94
C VAL A 359 16.88 -0.49 -20.20
N VAL A 360 16.99 -1.59 -20.93
CA VAL A 360 17.16 -2.94 -20.38
C VAL A 360 18.59 -3.37 -20.63
N SER A 361 19.33 -3.74 -19.59
CA SER A 361 20.73 -4.15 -19.70
C SER A 361 20.99 -5.50 -19.04
N THR A 362 21.84 -6.31 -19.66
CA THR A 362 22.42 -7.52 -19.06
C THR A 362 23.89 -7.32 -18.66
N VAL A 363 24.37 -6.08 -18.72
CA VAL A 363 25.75 -5.74 -18.37
C VAL A 363 25.89 -5.80 -16.84
N SER A 364 26.78 -6.66 -16.36
CA SER A 364 26.97 -6.91 -14.93
C SER A 364 27.85 -5.89 -14.20
N LYS A 365 28.32 -4.87 -14.91
CA LYS A 365 29.23 -3.84 -14.41
C LYS A 365 28.68 -2.44 -14.69
N PRO A 366 29.05 -1.44 -13.87
CA PRO A 366 28.67 -0.05 -14.07
C PRO A 366 28.97 0.49 -15.48
N MET A 367 27.93 0.96 -16.16
CA MET A 367 27.99 1.57 -17.48
C MET A 367 27.40 2.98 -17.44
N ALA A 368 28.18 3.96 -17.85
CA ALA A 368 27.70 5.33 -18.00
C ALA A 368 26.89 5.46 -19.30
N LEU A 369 25.82 6.24 -19.25
CA LEU A 369 24.93 6.55 -20.37
C LEU A 369 25.23 7.91 -21.01
N THR A 370 26.03 8.75 -20.34
CA THR A 370 26.41 10.08 -20.80
C THR A 370 27.92 10.24 -20.87
N ASN A 371 28.36 11.25 -21.61
CA ASN A 371 29.78 11.53 -21.74
C ASN A 371 30.44 11.98 -20.43
N SER A 372 29.72 12.70 -19.56
CA SER A 372 30.24 13.22 -18.29
C SER A 372 30.54 12.15 -17.24
N ASN A 373 30.04 10.91 -17.41
CA ASN A 373 30.16 9.83 -16.44
C ASN A 373 29.58 10.18 -15.06
N THR A 374 28.53 10.99 -15.00
CA THR A 374 27.84 11.25 -13.73
C THR A 374 27.22 9.96 -13.19
N SER A 375 27.25 9.80 -11.86
CA SER A 375 26.68 8.60 -11.22
C SER A 375 25.17 8.49 -11.39
N GLU A 376 24.48 9.61 -11.58
CA GLU A 376 23.04 9.69 -11.85
C GLU A 376 22.65 9.00 -13.16
N TYR A 377 23.50 9.09 -14.19
CA TYR A 377 23.26 8.50 -15.51
C TYR A 377 24.07 7.22 -15.72
N THR A 378 24.18 6.42 -14.66
CA THR A 378 24.91 5.14 -14.69
C THR A 378 23.95 3.98 -14.45
N ILE A 379 24.02 2.98 -15.32
CA ILE A 379 23.43 1.67 -15.09
C ILE A 379 24.38 0.91 -14.17
N PRO A 380 23.98 0.56 -12.93
CA PRO A 380 24.90 -0.03 -11.96
C PRO A 380 25.16 -1.52 -12.22
N PHE A 381 24.14 -2.27 -12.63
CA PHE A 381 24.16 -3.72 -12.90
C PHE A 381 22.99 -4.09 -13.83
N GLU A 382 22.84 -5.38 -14.13
CA GLU A 382 21.76 -5.89 -14.98
C GLU A 382 20.36 -5.49 -14.48
N GLY A 383 19.46 -5.14 -15.39
CA GLY A 383 18.11 -4.73 -15.05
C GLY A 383 17.51 -3.73 -16.02
N THR A 384 16.33 -3.25 -15.65
CA THR A 384 15.56 -2.26 -16.40
C THR A 384 15.55 -0.94 -15.64
N TYR A 385 15.91 0.14 -16.31
CA TYR A 385 16.10 1.45 -15.70
C TYR A 385 15.46 2.55 -16.55
N ARG A 386 14.94 3.57 -15.85
CA ARG A 386 14.46 4.82 -16.45
C ARG A 386 15.43 5.93 -16.06
N PHE A 387 15.83 6.73 -17.04
CA PHE A 387 16.66 7.91 -16.85
C PHE A 387 15.97 9.13 -17.43
N ILE A 388 16.04 10.24 -16.69
CA ILE A 388 15.76 11.58 -17.18
C ILE A 388 17.12 12.24 -17.35
N ILE A 389 17.54 12.44 -18.59
CA ILE A 389 18.88 12.93 -18.94
C ILE A 389 18.73 14.37 -19.40
N GLU A 390 19.31 15.29 -18.64
CA GLU A 390 19.16 16.73 -18.87
C GLU A 390 20.47 17.33 -19.42
N ASN A 391 20.38 18.06 -20.55
CA ASN A 391 21.49 18.80 -21.20
C ASN A 391 22.81 18.02 -21.33
N GLU A 392 22.73 16.76 -21.73
CA GLU A 392 23.89 15.86 -21.78
C GLU A 392 23.97 15.07 -23.08
N ARG A 393 25.20 14.74 -23.47
CA ARG A 393 25.45 13.87 -24.62
C ARG A 393 25.22 12.42 -24.23
N LEU A 394 24.24 11.77 -24.88
CA LEU A 394 24.04 10.32 -24.81
C LEU A 394 25.27 9.60 -25.38
N TYR A 395 25.97 8.88 -24.51
CA TYR A 395 27.25 8.25 -24.81
C TYR A 395 27.49 7.06 -23.88
N PHE A 396 27.16 5.86 -24.35
CA PHE A 396 27.19 4.63 -23.59
C PHE A 396 28.61 4.09 -23.54
N LYS A 397 29.21 4.04 -22.35
CA LYS A 397 30.60 3.60 -22.16
C LYS A 397 30.83 3.01 -20.79
N ARG A 398 31.96 2.32 -20.66
CA ARG A 398 32.46 1.85 -19.37
C ARG A 398 32.76 2.99 -18.40
N GLN A 399 32.52 2.75 -17.11
CA GLN A 399 33.17 3.54 -16.06
C GLN A 399 34.62 3.07 -15.88
N ALA A 400 35.50 3.98 -15.43
CA ALA A 400 36.94 3.79 -15.50
C ALA A 400 37.42 2.48 -14.85
N ASP A 401 36.96 2.24 -13.62
CA ASP A 401 37.34 1.11 -12.77
C ASP A 401 36.57 -0.18 -13.05
N PHE A 402 35.63 -0.14 -14.00
CA PHE A 402 34.69 -1.23 -14.28
C PHE A 402 34.82 -1.79 -15.69
N ALA A 403 35.99 -1.59 -16.31
CA ALA A 403 36.35 -2.23 -17.57
C ALA A 403 36.61 -3.75 -17.41
N PRO A 404 36.53 -4.55 -18.48
CA PRO A 404 35.73 -4.29 -19.68
C PRO A 404 34.23 -4.50 -19.41
N LEU A 405 33.37 -3.93 -20.26
CA LEU A 405 31.94 -4.27 -20.31
C LEU A 405 31.68 -5.41 -21.28
N THR A 406 30.82 -6.34 -20.88
CA THR A 406 30.29 -7.41 -21.73
C THR A 406 28.82 -7.63 -21.39
N GLY A 407 27.98 -7.80 -22.41
CA GLY A 407 26.55 -8.03 -22.25
C GLY A 407 25.75 -7.40 -23.38
N THR A 408 24.48 -7.13 -23.11
CA THR A 408 23.56 -6.49 -24.05
C THR A 408 22.88 -5.29 -23.43
N VAL A 409 22.48 -4.36 -24.28
CA VAL A 409 21.73 -3.15 -23.93
C VAL A 409 20.64 -2.98 -24.96
N ARG A 410 19.38 -2.94 -24.51
CA ARG A 410 18.21 -2.63 -25.34
C ARG A 410 17.65 -1.28 -24.91
N ILE A 411 17.52 -0.35 -25.84
CA ILE A 411 16.86 0.94 -25.61
C ILE A 411 15.39 0.77 -25.94
N GLU A 412 14.56 0.58 -24.92
CA GLU A 412 13.13 0.32 -25.12
C GLU A 412 12.35 1.56 -25.53
N ALA A 413 12.72 2.71 -25.00
CA ALA A 413 12.11 4.00 -25.32
C ALA A 413 13.15 5.11 -25.20
N LEU A 414 13.08 6.06 -26.12
CA LEU A 414 13.87 7.29 -26.07
C LEU A 414 13.00 8.44 -26.56
N ASN A 415 12.63 9.34 -25.66
CA ASN A 415 11.70 10.43 -25.93
C ASN A 415 12.32 11.75 -25.50
N LEU A 416 12.12 12.82 -26.27
CA LEU A 416 12.38 14.17 -25.80
C LEU A 416 11.42 14.49 -24.65
N ARG A 417 11.94 15.16 -23.62
CA ARG A 417 11.17 15.63 -22.48
C ARG A 417 11.17 17.15 -22.42
N VAL A 418 10.00 17.75 -22.23
CA VAL A 418 9.81 19.20 -22.25
C VAL A 418 8.87 19.59 -21.14
N LYS A 419 9.15 20.67 -20.41
CA LYS A 419 8.23 21.17 -19.38
C LYS A 419 6.90 21.57 -20.01
N SER A 420 5.77 21.29 -19.36
CA SER A 420 4.51 21.94 -19.74
C SER A 420 4.55 23.42 -19.38
N TYR A 421 3.81 24.23 -20.13
CA TYR A 421 3.45 25.57 -19.69
C TYR A 421 2.11 25.47 -18.96
N GLU A 422 1.95 26.23 -17.86
CA GLU A 422 0.73 26.25 -17.03
C GLU A 422 -0.53 26.62 -17.80
#